data_AF-T1FZA9-F1
#
_entry.id   AF-T1FZA9-F1
#
_cell.length_a   1.000
_cell.length_b   1.000
_cell.length_c   1.000
_cell.angle_alpha   90.00
_cell.angle_beta   90.00
_cell.angle_gamma   90.00
#
_symmetry.space_group_name_H-M   'P 1'
#
loop_
_entity.id
_entity.type
_entity.pdbx_description
1 polymer ?
#
loop_
_entity_poly.entity_id
_entity_poly.type
_entity_poly.pdbx_seq_one_letter_code
_entity_poly.pdbx_strand_id
1 'polypeptide(L)'
;CTYDFSSERRSRGQFFSPKYPQNYPPNSNCKYYFHAKPYEKVALIFENIQLEYIEGRLVCENNPDRIIIKDGFEPASPVITQFCNSSHFHEVTSSGSKMAVEFISDFRKQFQGFAASYRFISPTFPIHNLQQSTCDQHITSSHPEPHEITSPGYPNSYPSTPTMCHYVIEGESRQRIQLTFTEIDLHPSDDKMPAENELCEETDIVTIHSFIDHSSEVMKTYCGRKNSTKAFMSSNNRLEVVFTTRPRESNELINSRGFKATYAFVTNYGIHYGIQERDLSCSFSYHSDISATGNFTSPNYPGLYPHITECHFLFYGRQHEVIQITFETFDVEGVQNE
;
A
#
# COMPACT_ATOMS: atom_id res chain seq x y z
N CYS A 1 13.36 9.94 -26.25
CA CYS A 1 14.48 9.59 -25.36
C CYS A 1 14.36 8.13 -24.93
N THR A 2 15.44 7.49 -24.49
CA THR A 2 15.40 6.06 -24.13
C THR A 2 16.30 5.80 -22.94
N TYR A 3 15.81 5.02 -21.98
CA TYR A 3 16.51 4.65 -20.76
C TYR A 3 16.38 3.15 -20.51
N ASP A 4 17.46 2.55 -20.03
CA ASP A 4 17.53 1.12 -19.72
C ASP A 4 17.94 0.91 -18.27
N PHE A 5 17.16 0.11 -17.56
CA PHE A 5 17.39 -0.30 -16.19
C PHE A 5 17.54 -1.82 -16.15
N SER A 6 18.55 -2.32 -15.46
CA SER A 6 18.81 -3.76 -15.41
C SER A 6 19.09 -4.19 -13.98
N SER A 7 18.48 -5.30 -13.57
CA SER A 7 18.68 -5.88 -12.24
C SER A 7 20.09 -6.43 -12.02
N GLU A 8 20.86 -6.63 -13.10
CA GLU A 8 22.30 -6.96 -13.02
C GLU A 8 23.15 -5.77 -12.54
N ARG A 9 22.71 -4.54 -12.86
CA ARG A 9 23.44 -3.32 -12.50
C ARG A 9 22.92 -2.72 -11.21
N ARG A 10 21.59 -2.66 -11.07
CA ARG A 10 20.92 -2.03 -9.92
C ARG A 10 19.54 -2.66 -9.73
N SER A 11 19.30 -3.20 -8.54
CA SER A 11 18.05 -3.89 -8.20
C SER A 11 16.85 -2.95 -8.01
N ARG A 12 17.08 -1.64 -7.84
CA ARG A 12 16.03 -0.62 -7.67
C ARG A 12 16.57 0.79 -7.85
N GLY A 13 15.71 1.75 -8.11
CA GLY A 13 16.09 3.15 -8.25
C GLY A 13 14.91 4.04 -8.57
N GLN A 14 15.19 5.26 -8.99
CA GLN A 14 14.17 6.22 -9.41
C GLN A 14 14.30 6.54 -10.90
N PHE A 15 13.19 6.88 -11.52
CA PHE A 15 13.11 7.38 -12.88
C PHE A 15 12.01 8.44 -12.97
N PHE A 16 12.20 9.38 -13.89
CA PHE A 16 11.38 10.59 -13.94
C PHE A 16 11.02 10.94 -15.38
N SER A 17 9.97 11.75 -15.56
CA SER A 17 9.76 12.46 -16.82
C SER A 17 10.95 13.36 -17.14
N PRO A 18 11.21 13.66 -18.43
CA PRO A 18 12.31 14.54 -18.78
C PRO A 18 12.16 15.92 -18.10
N LYS A 19 13.27 16.43 -17.54
CA LYS A 19 13.36 17.70 -16.80
C LYS A 19 12.66 17.78 -15.43
N TYR A 20 12.04 16.71 -14.95
CA TYR A 20 11.46 16.69 -13.60
C TYR A 20 12.47 17.21 -12.55
N PRO A 21 12.08 18.09 -11.60
CA PRO A 21 10.71 18.54 -11.27
C PRO A 21 10.22 19.76 -12.06
N GLN A 22 10.88 20.15 -13.15
CA GLN A 22 10.36 21.14 -14.10
C GLN A 22 9.40 20.48 -15.09
N ASN A 23 8.66 21.31 -15.83
CA ASN A 23 7.70 20.80 -16.79
C ASN A 23 8.38 19.97 -17.91
N TYR A 24 7.75 18.87 -18.32
CA TYR A 24 8.26 18.03 -19.39
C TYR A 24 8.33 18.80 -20.73
N PRO A 25 9.22 18.44 -21.66
CA PRO A 25 9.25 19.06 -22.99
C PRO A 25 8.03 18.67 -23.85
N PRO A 26 7.53 19.56 -24.73
CA PRO A 26 6.53 19.22 -25.73
C PRO A 26 7.04 18.14 -26.70
N ASN A 27 6.11 17.40 -27.31
CA ASN A 27 6.38 16.34 -28.30
C ASN A 27 7.36 15.27 -27.80
N SER A 28 7.31 14.95 -26.52
CA SER A 28 8.16 13.93 -25.93
C SER A 28 7.66 12.54 -26.33
N ASN A 29 8.57 11.67 -26.77
CA ASN A 29 8.36 10.22 -26.78
C ASN A 29 9.56 9.59 -26.07
N CYS A 30 9.33 9.13 -24.85
CA CYS A 30 10.37 8.64 -23.96
C CYS A 30 10.06 7.23 -23.47
N LYS A 31 11.02 6.33 -23.64
CA LYS A 31 10.88 4.90 -23.34
C LYS A 31 11.81 4.48 -22.22
N TYR A 32 11.29 3.76 -21.26
CA TYR A 32 12.02 3.24 -20.11
C TYR A 32 11.88 1.71 -20.12
N TYR A 33 12.99 1.01 -20.28
CA TYR A 33 13.02 -0.45 -20.37
C TYR A 33 13.60 -1.04 -19.10
N PHE A 34 12.86 -1.95 -18.47
CA PHE A 34 13.28 -2.64 -17.25
C PHE A 34 13.59 -4.10 -17.56
N HIS A 35 14.86 -4.45 -17.45
CA HIS A 35 15.44 -5.77 -17.73
C HIS A 35 15.71 -6.50 -16.43
N ALA A 36 14.74 -7.29 -15.96
CA ALA A 36 14.93 -8.16 -14.81
C ALA A 36 15.66 -9.44 -15.24
N LYS A 37 16.34 -10.11 -14.31
CA LYS A 37 16.91 -11.44 -14.55
C LYS A 37 15.77 -12.44 -14.78
N PRO A 38 16.06 -13.61 -15.39
CA PRO A 38 15.09 -14.68 -15.45
C PRO A 38 14.44 -14.92 -14.09
N TYR A 39 13.12 -15.15 -14.12
CA TYR A 39 12.25 -15.33 -12.97
C TYR A 39 11.93 -14.07 -12.17
N GLU A 40 12.78 -13.05 -12.12
CA GLU A 40 12.43 -11.77 -11.50
C GLU A 40 11.27 -11.06 -12.22
N LYS A 41 10.54 -10.23 -11.50
CA LYS A 41 9.54 -9.29 -12.02
C LYS A 41 9.98 -7.85 -11.75
N VAL A 42 9.29 -6.91 -12.36
CA VAL A 42 9.51 -5.47 -12.21
C VAL A 42 8.31 -4.89 -11.49
N ALA A 43 8.54 -4.17 -10.39
CA ALA A 43 7.53 -3.35 -9.73
C ALA A 43 7.91 -1.88 -9.83
N LEU A 44 6.94 -1.05 -10.23
CA LEU A 44 7.05 0.40 -10.37
C LEU A 44 6.10 1.07 -9.38
N ILE A 45 6.53 2.15 -8.75
CA ILE A 45 5.69 2.99 -7.90
C ILE A 45 5.76 4.41 -8.45
N PHE A 46 4.64 4.93 -8.93
CA PHE A 46 4.51 6.33 -9.33
C PHE A 46 4.05 7.14 -8.13
N GLU A 47 4.94 7.97 -7.60
CA GLU A 47 4.68 8.81 -6.42
C GLU A 47 3.79 10.00 -6.80
N ASN A 48 4.01 10.56 -7.98
CA ASN A 48 3.29 11.73 -8.50
C ASN A 48 3.19 11.66 -10.03
N ILE A 49 2.01 11.94 -10.57
CA ILE A 49 1.74 12.09 -12.00
C ILE A 49 0.95 13.39 -12.19
N GLN A 50 1.47 14.28 -13.02
CA GLN A 50 0.86 15.54 -13.43
C GLN A 50 1.07 15.74 -14.93
N LEU A 51 0.09 15.32 -15.73
CA LEU A 51 0.04 15.45 -17.19
C LEU A 51 -1.09 16.41 -17.59
N GLU A 52 -1.21 16.70 -18.89
CA GLU A 52 -2.30 17.53 -19.38
C GLU A 52 -3.67 16.99 -18.96
N TYR A 53 -4.41 17.80 -18.19
CA TYR A 53 -5.78 17.51 -17.81
C TYR A 53 -6.75 17.96 -18.91
N ILE A 54 -7.57 17.03 -19.39
CA ILE A 54 -8.67 17.32 -20.31
C ILE A 54 -10.00 17.06 -19.61
N GLU A 55 -10.74 18.15 -19.38
CA GLU A 55 -12.02 18.12 -18.70
C GLU A 55 -13.03 17.19 -19.40
N GLY A 56 -13.70 16.33 -18.63
CA GLY A 56 -14.65 15.34 -19.14
C GLY A 56 -14.02 14.07 -19.72
N ARG A 57 -12.68 13.93 -19.73
CA ARG A 57 -11.99 12.76 -20.28
C ARG A 57 -11.32 11.91 -19.20
N LEU A 58 -12.06 10.92 -18.71
CA LEU A 58 -11.61 10.01 -17.65
C LEU A 58 -10.76 8.84 -18.18
N VAL A 59 -10.82 8.51 -19.47
CA VAL A 59 -10.13 7.36 -20.07
C VAL A 59 -8.87 7.79 -20.83
N CYS A 60 -7.74 7.12 -20.58
CA CYS A 60 -6.42 7.50 -21.10
C CYS A 60 -6.12 7.07 -22.54
N GLU A 61 -6.89 6.13 -23.11
CA GLU A 61 -6.61 5.50 -24.41
C GLU A 61 -6.38 6.48 -25.56
N ASN A 62 -6.98 7.67 -25.49
CA ASN A 62 -6.84 8.71 -26.52
C ASN A 62 -6.33 10.06 -25.97
N ASN A 63 -5.79 10.09 -24.75
CA ASN A 63 -5.23 11.31 -24.18
C ASN A 63 -3.93 11.71 -24.88
N PRO A 64 -3.71 13.01 -25.20
CA PRO A 64 -2.50 13.46 -25.89
C PRO A 64 -1.25 13.14 -25.08
N ASP A 65 -1.31 13.48 -23.79
CA ASP A 65 -0.27 13.20 -22.81
C ASP A 65 -0.65 11.96 -21.99
N ARG A 66 0.16 10.92 -22.09
CA ARG A 66 -0.09 9.66 -21.40
C ARG A 66 1.17 8.86 -21.13
N ILE A 67 1.09 8.01 -20.12
CA ILE A 67 2.07 6.99 -19.77
C ILE A 67 1.43 5.63 -20.08
N ILE A 68 2.12 4.79 -20.86
CA ILE A 68 1.68 3.45 -21.20
C ILE A 68 2.66 2.46 -20.60
N ILE A 69 2.16 1.50 -19.81
CA ILE A 69 2.98 0.46 -19.19
C ILE A 69 2.65 -0.88 -19.83
N LYS A 70 3.66 -1.56 -20.38
CA LYS A 70 3.52 -2.84 -21.08
C LYS A 70 4.27 -3.96 -20.39
N ASP A 71 3.66 -5.13 -20.40
CA ASP A 71 4.21 -6.39 -19.86
C ASP A 71 5.13 -7.08 -20.87
N GLY A 72 6.22 -6.38 -21.20
CA GLY A 72 7.22 -6.81 -22.15
C GLY A 72 7.67 -5.69 -23.08
N PHE A 73 8.61 -6.01 -23.96
CA PHE A 73 9.24 -5.02 -24.85
C PHE A 73 8.69 -5.04 -26.28
N GLU A 74 7.92 -6.07 -26.63
CA GLU A 74 7.41 -6.21 -27.97
C GLU A 74 6.27 -5.21 -28.21
N PRO A 75 6.08 -4.71 -29.44
CA PRO A 75 4.97 -3.83 -29.75
C PRO A 75 3.60 -4.41 -29.36
N ALA A 76 3.46 -5.74 -29.49
CA ALA A 76 2.27 -6.52 -29.16
C ALA A 76 2.21 -6.97 -27.68
N SER A 77 3.19 -6.62 -26.84
CA SER A 77 3.14 -6.93 -25.41
C SER A 77 1.87 -6.33 -24.77
N PRO A 78 1.18 -7.07 -23.88
CA PRO A 78 -0.02 -6.59 -23.21
C PRO A 78 0.20 -5.26 -22.49
N VAL A 79 -0.77 -4.36 -22.57
CA VAL A 79 -0.76 -3.14 -21.75
C VAL A 79 -1.27 -3.50 -20.37
N ILE A 80 -0.46 -3.26 -19.34
CA ILE A 80 -0.83 -3.47 -17.94
C ILE A 80 -1.80 -2.37 -17.51
N THR A 81 -1.40 -1.12 -17.75
CA THR A 81 -2.21 0.06 -17.43
C THR A 81 -1.75 1.29 -18.23
N GLN A 82 -2.56 2.34 -18.22
CA GLN A 82 -2.25 3.65 -18.78
C GLN A 82 -2.61 4.76 -17.78
N PHE A 83 -1.78 5.80 -17.71
CA PHE A 83 -2.03 6.99 -16.90
C PHE A 83 -2.09 8.25 -17.78
N CYS A 84 -2.93 9.19 -17.37
CA CYS A 84 -3.17 10.49 -17.99
C CYS A 84 -3.71 11.44 -16.91
N ASN A 85 -3.88 12.72 -17.21
CA ASN A 85 -4.33 13.73 -16.24
C ASN A 85 -3.37 13.79 -15.03
N SER A 86 -3.92 13.96 -13.83
CA SER A 86 -3.16 13.97 -12.58
C SER A 86 -3.60 12.82 -11.68
N SER A 87 -2.63 12.13 -11.08
CA SER A 87 -2.87 11.09 -10.08
C SER A 87 -1.63 10.89 -9.19
N HIS A 88 -1.81 10.18 -8.09
CA HIS A 88 -0.76 9.94 -7.10
C HIS A 88 -0.79 8.47 -6.67
N PHE A 89 0.37 7.97 -6.24
CA PHE A 89 0.54 6.64 -5.66
C PHE A 89 -0.10 5.50 -6.46
N HIS A 90 0.57 5.10 -7.55
CA HIS A 90 0.21 3.87 -8.26
C HIS A 90 1.36 2.85 -8.24
N GLU A 91 1.07 1.63 -7.77
CA GLU A 91 1.98 0.50 -7.90
C GLU A 91 1.57 -0.38 -9.09
N VAL A 92 2.57 -0.77 -9.91
CA VAL A 92 2.36 -1.61 -11.09
C VAL A 92 3.43 -2.69 -11.12
N THR A 93 3.03 -3.95 -11.20
CA THR A 93 3.95 -5.10 -11.25
C THR A 93 3.80 -5.88 -12.55
N SER A 94 4.91 -6.29 -13.16
CA SER A 94 4.92 -7.11 -14.37
C SER A 94 4.56 -8.56 -14.10
N SER A 95 4.05 -9.28 -15.10
CA SER A 95 3.92 -10.74 -15.02
C SER A 95 5.26 -11.45 -15.20
N GLY A 96 6.19 -10.84 -15.94
CA GLY A 96 7.48 -11.44 -16.31
C GLY A 96 8.68 -10.53 -16.07
N SER A 97 9.83 -10.92 -16.64
CA SER A 97 11.13 -10.26 -16.39
C SER A 97 11.39 -9.02 -17.25
N LYS A 98 10.40 -8.57 -18.02
CA LYS A 98 10.51 -7.43 -18.94
C LYS A 98 9.30 -6.53 -18.76
N MET A 99 9.54 -5.23 -18.60
CA MET A 99 8.49 -4.23 -18.52
C MET A 99 8.94 -2.95 -19.23
N ALA A 100 8.07 -2.37 -20.05
CA ALA A 100 8.34 -1.11 -20.73
C ALA A 100 7.36 -0.03 -20.29
N VAL A 101 7.88 1.18 -20.07
CA VAL A 101 7.08 2.39 -19.87
C VAL A 101 7.32 3.32 -21.06
N GLU A 102 6.25 3.80 -21.69
CA GLU A 102 6.30 4.80 -22.76
C GLU A 102 5.55 6.05 -22.31
N PHE A 103 6.28 7.15 -22.17
CA PHE A 103 5.72 8.47 -21.94
C PHE A 103 5.62 9.23 -23.25
N ILE A 104 4.41 9.65 -23.59
CA ILE A 104 4.09 10.39 -24.81
C ILE A 104 3.50 11.74 -24.38
N SER A 105 3.96 12.83 -24.98
CA SER A 105 3.33 14.14 -24.88
C SER A 105 3.09 14.76 -26.25
N ASP A 106 2.12 15.67 -26.34
CA ASP A 106 1.88 16.49 -27.53
C ASP A 106 2.59 17.86 -27.43
N PHE A 107 2.24 18.79 -28.32
CA PHE A 107 2.85 20.12 -28.38
C PHE A 107 2.23 21.14 -27.41
N ARG A 108 1.13 20.80 -26.75
CA ARG A 108 0.31 21.69 -25.92
C ARG A 108 0.57 21.44 -24.43
N LYS A 109 0.34 22.49 -23.64
CA LYS A 109 0.35 22.53 -22.16
C LYS A 109 1.20 21.47 -21.46
N GLN A 110 2.42 21.84 -21.08
CA GLN A 110 3.30 20.95 -20.32
C GLN A 110 3.16 21.17 -18.81
N PHE A 111 3.16 20.08 -18.06
CA PHE A 111 3.07 20.03 -16.60
C PHE A 111 4.30 19.35 -16.01
N GLN A 112 4.34 19.14 -14.70
CA GLN A 112 5.52 18.61 -14.00
C GLN A 112 5.93 17.21 -14.47
N GLY A 113 5.00 16.41 -14.98
CA GLY A 113 5.25 15.06 -15.45
C GLY A 113 5.15 14.05 -14.32
N PHE A 114 6.14 13.18 -14.14
CA PHE A 114 6.07 12.13 -13.13
C PHE A 114 7.39 11.89 -12.41
N ALA A 115 7.26 11.49 -11.14
CA ALA A 115 8.31 10.86 -10.35
C ALA A 115 7.91 9.43 -10.00
N ALA A 116 8.80 8.50 -10.24
CA ALA A 116 8.56 7.10 -9.97
C ALA A 116 9.82 6.38 -9.48
N SER A 117 9.61 5.31 -8.74
CA SER A 117 10.63 4.35 -8.35
C SER A 117 10.38 3.00 -8.99
N TYR A 118 11.45 2.22 -9.17
CA TYR A 118 11.39 0.85 -9.65
C TYR A 118 12.14 -0.06 -8.70
N ARG A 119 11.72 -1.31 -8.60
CA ARG A 119 12.43 -2.41 -7.97
C ARG A 119 12.25 -3.69 -8.78
N PHE A 120 13.32 -4.46 -8.88
CA PHE A 120 13.29 -5.81 -9.42
C PHE A 120 13.01 -6.77 -8.26
N ILE A 121 11.93 -7.53 -8.37
CA ILE A 121 11.47 -8.45 -7.33
C ILE A 121 11.73 -9.87 -7.81
N SER A 122 12.56 -10.62 -7.08
CA SER A 122 12.67 -12.05 -7.32
C SER A 122 11.42 -12.74 -6.76
N PRO A 123 10.70 -13.58 -7.51
CA PRO A 123 9.75 -14.49 -6.90
C PRO A 123 10.57 -15.36 -5.95
N THR A 124 10.23 -15.31 -4.68
CA THR A 124 10.67 -16.28 -3.69
C THR A 124 10.31 -17.67 -4.23
N PHE A 125 11.34 -18.39 -4.66
CA PHE A 125 11.47 -19.78 -5.13
C PHE A 125 10.24 -20.48 -5.77
N PRO A 126 10.42 -21.18 -6.92
CA PRO A 126 9.39 -22.04 -7.47
C PRO A 126 9.02 -23.14 -6.47
N ILE A 127 7.71 -23.31 -6.35
CA ILE A 127 6.98 -24.37 -5.68
C ILE A 127 7.51 -25.72 -6.18
N HIS A 128 8.54 -26.25 -5.53
CA HIS A 128 8.85 -27.67 -5.52
C HIS A 128 9.11 -28.03 -4.06
N ASN A 129 8.05 -28.58 -3.45
CA ASN A 129 7.81 -28.83 -2.03
C ASN A 129 7.10 -27.69 -1.29
N LEU A 130 5.79 -27.56 -1.54
CA LEU A 130 4.84 -27.16 -0.49
C LEU A 130 4.90 -28.22 0.62
N GLN A 131 5.89 -28.12 1.50
CA GLN A 131 5.50 -28.02 2.89
C GLN A 131 5.04 -26.57 3.03
N GLN A 132 3.74 -26.36 3.29
CA GLN A 132 3.30 -25.10 3.90
C GLN A 132 4.34 -24.72 4.95
N SER A 133 4.80 -23.48 4.91
CA SER A 133 5.67 -22.98 5.96
C SER A 133 4.94 -23.27 7.27
N THR A 134 5.59 -23.89 8.26
CA THR A 134 4.90 -24.36 9.48
C THR A 134 4.30 -23.20 10.30
N CYS A 135 4.57 -21.96 9.91
CA CYS A 135 4.07 -20.75 10.53
C CYS A 135 2.93 -20.05 9.78
N ASP A 136 2.51 -20.56 8.61
CA ASP A 136 1.37 -19.97 7.91
C ASP A 136 0.09 -20.12 8.74
N GLN A 137 -0.70 -19.05 8.83
CA GLN A 137 -1.95 -19.02 9.59
C GLN A 137 -3.09 -18.47 8.73
N HIS A 138 -4.22 -19.16 8.76
CA HIS A 138 -5.49 -18.67 8.21
C HIS A 138 -6.46 -18.45 9.37
N ILE A 139 -6.85 -17.20 9.56
CA ILE A 139 -7.63 -16.72 10.70
C ILE A 139 -8.97 -16.25 10.17
N THR A 140 -10.05 -16.78 10.73
CA THR A 140 -11.41 -16.38 10.39
C THR A 140 -12.14 -15.82 11.60
N SER A 141 -13.11 -14.93 11.35
CA SER A 141 -13.95 -14.33 12.41
C SER A 141 -14.80 -15.34 13.22
N SER A 142 -14.89 -16.58 12.76
CA SER A 142 -15.55 -17.68 13.47
C SER A 142 -14.67 -18.36 14.54
N HIS A 143 -13.37 -18.06 14.61
CA HIS A 143 -12.47 -18.66 15.59
C HIS A 143 -12.54 -17.92 16.94
N PRO A 144 -12.74 -18.62 18.07
CA PRO A 144 -12.94 -18.02 19.40
C PRO A 144 -11.64 -17.70 20.19
N GLU A 145 -10.45 -17.81 19.58
CA GLU A 145 -9.12 -17.78 20.23
C GLU A 145 -8.23 -16.64 19.66
N PRO A 146 -7.09 -16.31 20.28
CA PRO A 146 -6.74 -14.93 20.62
C PRO A 146 -6.53 -14.01 19.42
N HIS A 147 -6.87 -12.75 19.67
CA HIS A 147 -6.77 -11.59 18.79
C HIS A 147 -5.32 -11.18 18.49
N GLU A 148 -4.37 -12.11 18.51
CA GLU A 148 -2.93 -11.85 18.37
C GLU A 148 -2.30 -12.75 17.31
N ILE A 149 -1.38 -12.20 16.53
CA ILE A 149 -0.47 -12.92 15.66
C ILE A 149 0.97 -12.60 16.05
N THR A 150 1.85 -13.59 15.97
CA THR A 150 3.26 -13.44 16.35
C THR A 150 4.16 -14.13 15.35
N SER A 151 5.39 -13.64 15.21
CA SER A 151 6.43 -14.34 14.47
C SER A 151 6.79 -15.68 15.12
N PRO A 152 7.33 -16.65 14.35
CA PRO A 152 7.74 -17.93 14.89
C PRO A 152 8.75 -17.77 16.02
N GLY A 153 8.56 -18.49 17.13
CA GLY A 153 9.47 -18.46 18.28
C GLY A 153 9.25 -17.33 19.28
N TYR A 154 8.39 -16.35 18.98
CA TYR A 154 8.06 -15.25 19.90
C TYR A 154 7.56 -15.80 21.25
N PRO A 155 7.98 -15.25 22.41
CA PRO A 155 8.78 -14.02 22.59
C PRO A 155 10.30 -14.21 22.48
N ASN A 156 10.77 -15.41 22.13
CA ASN A 156 12.20 -15.65 21.85
C ASN A 156 12.55 -15.23 20.42
N SER A 157 13.82 -15.31 20.08
CA SER A 157 14.28 -14.99 18.73
C SER A 157 13.68 -15.93 17.68
N TYR A 158 13.29 -15.36 16.55
CA TYR A 158 12.77 -16.13 15.43
C TYR A 158 13.90 -16.88 14.70
N PRO A 159 13.57 -17.94 13.92
CA PRO A 159 14.55 -18.81 13.30
C PRO A 159 15.53 -18.07 12.37
N SER A 160 16.79 -18.55 12.37
CA SER A 160 17.82 -18.02 11.47
C SER A 160 17.80 -18.56 10.06
N THR A 161 17.00 -19.59 9.82
CA THR A 161 16.72 -20.11 8.49
C THR A 161 15.84 -19.13 7.70
N PRO A 162 16.00 -19.04 6.37
CA PRO A 162 15.09 -18.29 5.52
C PRO A 162 13.64 -18.71 5.78
N THR A 163 12.82 -17.76 6.21
CA THR A 163 11.46 -17.94 6.67
C THR A 163 10.56 -16.95 5.95
N MET A 164 9.44 -17.46 5.43
CA MET A 164 8.33 -16.67 4.90
C MET A 164 7.06 -17.21 5.56
N CYS A 165 6.33 -16.36 6.28
CA CYS A 165 5.09 -16.73 6.96
C CYS A 165 3.95 -15.84 6.47
N HIS A 166 2.85 -16.46 6.08
CA HIS A 166 1.62 -15.78 5.65
C HIS A 166 0.57 -15.87 6.75
N TYR A 167 0.11 -14.71 7.23
CA TYR A 167 -1.00 -14.60 8.17
C TYR A 167 -2.18 -13.97 7.44
N VAL A 168 -3.10 -14.81 6.96
CA VAL A 168 -4.29 -14.37 6.23
C VAL A 168 -5.44 -14.22 7.23
N ILE A 169 -5.95 -13.00 7.37
CA ILE A 169 -7.04 -12.66 8.28
C ILE A 169 -8.28 -12.32 7.45
N GLU A 170 -9.33 -13.11 7.61
CA GLU A 170 -10.52 -13.06 6.77
C GLU A 170 -11.80 -12.97 7.62
N GLY A 171 -12.50 -11.85 7.50
CA GLY A 171 -13.76 -11.59 8.17
C GLY A 171 -14.96 -11.88 7.27
N GLU A 172 -16.15 -11.75 7.83
CA GLU A 172 -17.40 -11.74 7.07
C GLU A 172 -17.51 -10.48 6.19
N SER A 173 -18.41 -10.50 5.20
CA SER A 173 -18.52 -9.44 4.17
C SER A 173 -18.60 -8.00 4.70
N ARG A 174 -19.23 -7.79 5.86
CA ARG A 174 -19.38 -6.46 6.49
C ARG A 174 -18.27 -6.11 7.46
N GLN A 175 -17.38 -7.03 7.76
CA GLN A 175 -16.28 -6.80 8.68
C GLN A 175 -15.11 -6.14 7.97
N ARG A 176 -14.36 -5.36 8.73
CA ARG A 176 -13.02 -4.87 8.43
C ARG A 176 -12.08 -5.40 9.50
N ILE A 177 -10.83 -5.56 9.13
CA ILE A 177 -9.77 -6.01 10.02
C ILE A 177 -9.05 -4.76 10.50
N GLN A 178 -9.11 -4.50 11.79
CA GLN A 178 -8.25 -3.53 12.45
C GLN A 178 -7.01 -4.26 12.98
N LEU A 179 -5.80 -3.81 12.61
CA LEU A 179 -4.53 -4.46 12.99
C LEU A 179 -3.59 -3.43 13.63
N THR A 180 -2.94 -3.82 14.74
CA THR A 180 -1.93 -3.00 15.42
C THR A 180 -0.73 -3.87 15.78
N PHE A 181 0.48 -3.51 15.36
CA PHE A 181 1.68 -4.13 15.88
C PHE A 181 1.97 -3.56 17.27
N THR A 182 2.00 -4.43 18.28
CA THR A 182 2.36 -4.08 19.67
C THR A 182 3.85 -4.23 19.91
N GLU A 183 4.55 -4.93 19.03
CA GLU A 183 6.01 -5.01 19.04
C GLU A 183 6.53 -5.38 17.64
N ILE A 184 7.59 -4.71 17.21
CA ILE A 184 8.40 -5.09 16.06
C ILE A 184 9.86 -5.00 16.53
N ASP A 185 10.60 -6.08 16.42
CA ASP A 185 12.04 -6.19 16.64
C ASP A 185 12.59 -7.16 15.60
N LEU A 186 12.90 -6.61 14.42
CA LEU A 186 13.40 -7.32 13.26
C LEU A 186 14.88 -7.00 13.05
N HIS A 187 15.63 -8.00 12.60
CA HIS A 187 17.07 -7.91 12.41
C HIS A 187 17.41 -6.87 11.34
N PRO A 188 18.30 -5.90 11.66
CA PRO A 188 18.65 -4.81 10.75
C PRO A 188 19.57 -5.27 9.60
N SER A 189 19.76 -4.38 8.62
CA SER A 189 20.92 -4.38 7.73
C SER A 189 22.07 -3.68 8.46
N ASP A 190 23.30 -4.16 8.28
CA ASP A 190 24.52 -3.76 9.00
C ASP A 190 24.48 -2.46 9.83
N ASP A 191 24.56 -2.62 11.16
CA ASP A 191 24.83 -1.65 12.26
C ASP A 191 24.15 -0.27 12.29
N LYS A 192 23.35 0.12 11.29
CA LYS A 192 22.62 1.39 11.28
C LYS A 192 21.12 1.12 11.31
N MET A 193 20.54 1.39 12.47
CA MET A 193 19.10 1.31 12.70
C MET A 193 18.39 2.28 11.73
N PRO A 194 17.49 1.81 10.85
CA PRO A 194 16.88 2.67 9.86
C PRO A 194 15.98 3.74 10.50
N ALA A 195 16.04 4.98 9.99
CA ALA A 195 15.16 6.07 10.41
C ALA A 195 13.69 5.80 10.04
N GLU A 196 12.72 6.53 10.64
CA GLU A 196 11.28 6.29 10.45
C GLU A 196 10.78 6.33 8.98
N ASN A 197 11.55 6.93 8.08
CA ASN A 197 11.28 7.08 6.64
C ASN A 197 12.28 6.32 5.74
N GLU A 198 13.10 5.45 6.30
CA GLU A 198 14.11 4.70 5.54
C GLU A 198 13.50 3.42 4.97
N LEU A 199 13.86 3.10 3.72
CA LEU A 199 13.38 1.90 3.04
C LEU A 199 13.92 0.66 3.76
N CYS A 200 13.08 -0.37 3.94
CA CYS A 200 13.45 -1.63 4.60
C CYS A 200 14.28 -2.53 3.69
N GLU A 201 15.48 -2.08 3.31
CA GLU A 201 16.37 -2.76 2.37
C GLU A 201 17.30 -3.72 3.12
N GLU A 202 17.42 -4.94 2.60
CA GLU A 202 18.35 -5.96 3.13
C GLU A 202 18.15 -6.23 4.64
N THR A 203 16.92 -6.06 5.12
CA THR A 203 16.51 -6.32 6.51
C THR A 203 15.49 -7.43 6.54
N ASP A 204 15.25 -7.98 7.72
CA ASP A 204 14.02 -8.74 7.94
C ASP A 204 12.83 -7.79 7.98
N ILE A 205 11.73 -8.19 7.35
CA ILE A 205 10.57 -7.33 7.14
C ILE A 205 9.27 -8.01 7.54
N VAL A 206 8.30 -7.19 7.95
CA VAL A 206 6.89 -7.57 8.00
C VAL A 206 6.09 -6.60 7.13
N THR A 207 5.31 -7.14 6.20
CA THR A 207 4.54 -6.38 5.21
C THR A 207 3.06 -6.62 5.39
N ILE A 208 2.26 -5.56 5.33
CA ILE A 208 0.80 -5.61 5.36
C ILE A 208 0.30 -5.46 3.92
N HIS A 209 -0.46 -6.43 3.46
CA HIS A 209 -1.12 -6.45 2.16
C HIS A 209 -2.63 -6.28 2.30
N SER A 210 -3.20 -5.38 1.51
CA SER A 210 -4.65 -5.25 1.30
C SER A 210 -5.05 -5.96 0.01
N PHE A 211 -6.29 -6.46 -0.05
CA PHE A 211 -6.84 -7.06 -1.27
C PHE A 211 -7.92 -6.15 -1.85
N ILE A 212 -7.70 -5.69 -3.10
CA ILE A 212 -8.61 -4.86 -3.87
C ILE A 212 -8.79 -5.52 -5.25
N ASP A 213 -10.03 -5.83 -5.63
CA ASP A 213 -10.42 -6.30 -6.97
C ASP A 213 -9.51 -7.39 -7.57
N HIS A 214 -9.20 -8.42 -6.77
CA HIS A 214 -8.31 -9.56 -7.10
C HIS A 214 -6.80 -9.26 -7.17
N SER A 215 -6.38 -8.04 -6.85
CA SER A 215 -4.98 -7.65 -6.68
C SER A 215 -4.63 -7.48 -5.20
N SER A 216 -3.37 -7.75 -4.85
CA SER A 216 -2.81 -7.46 -3.52
C SER A 216 -1.95 -6.20 -3.60
N GLU A 217 -2.24 -5.19 -2.78
CA GLU A 217 -1.47 -3.96 -2.67
C GLU A 217 -0.67 -3.94 -1.36
N VAL A 218 0.58 -3.48 -1.40
CA VAL A 218 1.39 -3.28 -0.20
C VAL A 218 0.96 -1.99 0.48
N MET A 219 0.32 -2.10 1.64
CA MET A 219 -0.07 -0.92 2.43
C MET A 219 1.11 -0.35 3.21
N LYS A 220 1.89 -1.23 3.86
CA LYS A 220 3.01 -0.82 4.69
C LYS A 220 4.01 -1.95 4.87
N THR A 221 5.29 -1.59 4.86
CA THR A 221 6.38 -2.47 5.24
C THR A 221 7.06 -1.92 6.50
N TYR A 222 7.38 -2.81 7.43
CA TYR A 222 8.10 -2.53 8.65
C TYR A 222 9.38 -3.36 8.74
N CYS A 223 10.41 -2.77 9.33
CA CYS A 223 11.71 -3.34 9.66
C CYS A 223 12.25 -2.68 10.93
N GLY A 224 13.37 -3.20 11.44
CA GLY A 224 14.03 -2.66 12.63
C GLY A 224 13.19 -2.81 13.90
N ARG A 225 13.26 -1.82 14.79
CA ARG A 225 12.57 -1.84 16.10
C ARG A 225 11.48 -0.79 16.21
N LYS A 226 10.28 -1.21 16.60
CA LYS A 226 9.15 -0.33 16.95
C LYS A 226 8.40 -0.89 18.16
N ASN A 227 8.14 -0.03 19.14
CA ASN A 227 7.39 -0.40 20.34
C ASN A 227 5.87 -0.48 20.10
N SER A 228 5.35 0.16 19.06
CA SER A 228 3.95 0.06 18.63
C SER A 228 3.78 0.75 17.27
N THR A 229 2.67 0.48 16.58
CA THR A 229 2.26 1.18 15.35
C THR A 229 0.92 1.88 15.53
N LYS A 230 0.62 2.87 14.67
CA LYS A 230 -0.78 3.29 14.48
C LYS A 230 -1.60 2.08 14.02
N ALA A 231 -2.88 2.05 14.41
CA ALA A 231 -3.79 1.01 13.95
C ALA A 231 -3.99 1.13 12.42
N PHE A 232 -4.08 -0.01 11.76
CA PHE A 232 -4.42 -0.15 10.35
C PHE A 232 -5.83 -0.68 10.21
N MET A 233 -6.52 -0.28 9.15
CA MET A 233 -7.80 -0.85 8.79
C MET A 233 -7.75 -1.34 7.34
N SER A 234 -8.20 -2.57 7.13
CA SER A 234 -8.35 -3.12 5.78
C SER A 234 -9.42 -2.38 5.00
N SER A 235 -9.27 -2.27 3.67
CA SER A 235 -10.31 -1.73 2.77
C SER A 235 -11.47 -2.72 2.58
N ASN A 236 -11.19 -4.01 2.67
CA ASN A 236 -12.13 -5.12 2.50
C ASN A 236 -12.16 -6.04 3.74
N ASN A 237 -12.92 -7.12 3.71
CA ASN A 237 -12.99 -8.17 4.74
C ASN A 237 -11.79 -9.13 4.74
N ARG A 238 -10.68 -8.78 4.08
CA ARG A 238 -9.48 -9.61 4.03
C ARG A 238 -8.22 -8.75 4.14
N LEU A 239 -7.28 -9.21 4.93
CA LEU A 239 -5.95 -8.63 5.12
C LEU A 239 -4.92 -9.77 5.14
N GLU A 240 -3.72 -9.50 4.64
CA GLU A 240 -2.60 -10.45 4.76
C GLU A 240 -1.39 -9.75 5.38
N VAL A 241 -0.78 -10.41 6.36
CA VAL A 241 0.52 -9.99 6.91
C VAL A 241 1.55 -11.03 6.46
N VAL A 242 2.65 -10.56 5.88
CA VAL A 242 3.73 -11.41 5.38
C VAL A 242 5.01 -11.08 6.15
N PHE A 243 5.52 -12.05 6.90
CA PHE A 243 6.82 -11.94 7.56
C PHE A 243 7.88 -12.66 6.75
N THR A 244 8.94 -11.94 6.36
CA THR A 244 9.99 -12.45 5.51
C THR A 244 11.36 -12.14 6.12
N THR A 245 12.16 -13.17 6.31
CA THR A 245 13.57 -13.00 6.69
C THR A 245 14.46 -13.03 5.47
N ARG A 246 15.52 -12.23 5.46
CA ARG A 246 16.52 -12.30 4.38
C ARG A 246 17.38 -13.57 4.47
N PRO A 247 17.99 -13.99 3.36
CA PRO A 247 19.10 -14.95 3.39
C PRO A 247 20.24 -14.42 4.28
N ARG A 248 20.83 -15.29 5.08
CA ARG A 248 21.92 -14.94 6.00
C ARG A 248 23.20 -15.70 5.67
N GLU A 249 24.33 -15.11 6.02
CA GLU A 249 25.61 -15.84 6.03
C GLU A 249 25.67 -16.80 7.22
N SER A 250 26.47 -17.86 7.11
CA SER A 250 26.47 -19.00 8.05
C SER A 250 26.80 -18.68 9.51
N ASN A 251 27.27 -17.47 9.81
CA ASN A 251 27.74 -17.04 11.13
C ASN A 251 26.93 -15.88 11.74
N GLU A 252 25.84 -15.45 11.10
CA GLU A 252 25.04 -14.33 11.57
C GLU A 252 24.08 -14.77 12.69
N LEU A 253 24.27 -14.21 13.89
CA LEU A 253 23.46 -14.51 15.07
C LEU A 253 22.25 -13.57 15.15
N ILE A 254 21.07 -14.14 15.33
CA ILE A 254 19.82 -13.38 15.51
C ILE A 254 19.50 -13.30 16.99
N ASN A 255 19.40 -12.08 17.48
CA ASN A 255 18.91 -11.77 18.82
C ASN A 255 17.57 -11.03 18.80
N SER A 256 16.97 -10.87 17.61
CA SER A 256 15.73 -10.14 17.39
C SER A 256 14.52 -11.04 17.67
N ARG A 257 13.53 -10.54 18.42
CA ARG A 257 12.35 -11.32 18.88
C ARG A 257 11.27 -11.50 17.81
N GLY A 258 11.28 -10.67 16.78
CA GLY A 258 10.33 -10.73 15.67
C GLY A 258 9.19 -9.73 15.86
N PHE A 259 7.95 -10.15 15.73
CA PHE A 259 6.81 -9.24 15.90
C PHE A 259 5.69 -9.85 16.74
N LYS A 260 4.91 -8.96 17.34
CA LYS A 260 3.61 -9.25 17.94
C LYS A 260 2.61 -8.22 17.45
N ALA A 261 1.48 -8.67 16.94
CA ALA A 261 0.38 -7.80 16.54
C ALA A 261 -0.95 -8.28 17.12
N THR A 262 -1.84 -7.32 17.40
CA THR A 262 -3.23 -7.56 17.77
C THR A 262 -4.14 -7.22 16.60
N TYR A 263 -5.19 -8.01 16.36
CA TYR A 263 -6.19 -7.75 15.32
C TYR A 263 -7.62 -7.81 15.87
N ALA A 264 -8.56 -7.13 15.23
CA ALA A 264 -9.98 -7.18 15.56
C ALA A 264 -10.86 -7.13 14.30
N PHE A 265 -11.99 -7.83 14.34
CA PHE A 265 -13.03 -7.72 13.32
C PHE A 265 -14.04 -6.65 13.73
N VAL A 266 -14.18 -5.61 12.94
CA VAL A 266 -15.07 -4.48 13.24
C VAL A 266 -16.03 -4.22 12.09
N THR A 267 -17.29 -3.93 12.38
CA THR A 267 -18.29 -3.55 11.37
C THR A 267 -18.52 -2.03 11.32
N ASN A 268 -18.16 -1.33 12.39
CA ASN A 268 -18.36 0.10 12.57
C ASN A 268 -17.17 0.94 12.10
N TYR A 269 -16.24 0.38 11.32
CA TYR A 269 -15.08 1.11 10.79
C TYR A 269 -14.22 1.80 11.88
N GLY A 270 -14.26 1.31 13.13
CA GLY A 270 -13.59 1.96 14.26
C GLY A 270 -14.22 3.29 14.70
N ILE A 271 -15.42 3.63 14.20
CA ILE A 271 -16.15 4.84 14.57
C ILE A 271 -17.10 4.50 15.72
N HIS A 272 -16.91 5.17 16.85
CA HIS A 272 -17.66 4.93 18.09
C HIS A 272 -18.75 5.97 18.37
N TYR A 273 -18.98 6.89 17.43
CA TYR A 273 -19.95 7.97 17.53
C TYR A 273 -21.05 7.85 16.47
N GLY A 274 -22.21 8.43 16.77
CA GLY A 274 -23.38 8.34 15.89
C GLY A 274 -24.01 6.95 15.86
N ILE A 275 -25.04 6.81 15.03
CA ILE A 275 -25.75 5.55 14.79
C ILE A 275 -25.31 5.03 13.43
N GLN A 276 -24.74 3.83 13.39
CA GLN A 276 -24.39 3.20 12.12
C GLN A 276 -25.66 2.74 11.39
N GLU A 277 -25.83 3.20 10.15
CA GLU A 277 -26.95 2.80 9.30
C GLU A 277 -26.79 1.36 8.80
N ARG A 278 -27.88 0.59 8.80
CA ARG A 278 -27.84 -0.86 8.50
C ARG A 278 -27.64 -1.19 7.02
N ASP A 279 -28.01 -0.27 6.13
CA ASP A 279 -28.17 -0.55 4.70
C ASP A 279 -27.02 -0.01 3.83
N LEU A 280 -26.12 0.78 4.40
CA LEU A 280 -24.99 1.39 3.68
C LEU A 280 -23.65 0.98 4.30
N SER A 281 -22.68 0.65 3.45
CA SER A 281 -21.28 0.47 3.84
C SER A 281 -20.72 1.82 4.31
N CYS A 282 -20.24 1.89 5.55
CA CYS A 282 -19.77 3.11 6.22
C CYS A 282 -20.74 4.31 6.17
N SER A 283 -21.85 4.26 6.90
CA SER A 283 -22.75 5.40 7.04
C SER A 283 -23.18 5.60 8.48
N PHE A 284 -23.12 6.85 8.96
CA PHE A 284 -23.38 7.21 10.36
C PHE A 284 -24.31 8.41 10.44
N SER A 285 -25.38 8.28 11.21
CA SER A 285 -26.33 9.36 11.48
C SER A 285 -26.20 9.95 12.87
N TYR A 286 -26.42 11.26 12.97
CA TYR A 286 -26.34 12.06 14.18
C TYR A 286 -27.62 12.87 14.28
N HIS A 287 -28.39 12.66 15.35
CA HIS A 287 -29.69 13.30 15.54
C HIS A 287 -29.70 14.15 16.80
N SER A 288 -30.13 15.40 16.67
CA SER A 288 -30.10 16.38 17.77
C SER A 288 -31.10 16.06 18.90
N ASP A 289 -32.10 15.22 18.63
CA ASP A 289 -33.02 14.71 19.65
C ASP A 289 -32.38 13.68 20.58
N ILE A 290 -31.33 13.00 20.13
CA ILE A 290 -30.53 12.07 20.94
C ILE A 290 -29.41 12.83 21.65
N SER A 291 -28.65 13.64 20.90
CA SER A 291 -27.60 14.49 21.45
C SER A 291 -27.42 15.75 20.62
N ALA A 292 -27.58 16.92 21.25
CA ALA A 292 -27.44 18.22 20.59
C ALA A 292 -25.99 18.55 20.19
N THR A 293 -25.01 17.89 20.82
CA THR A 293 -23.58 18.05 20.54
C THR A 293 -22.90 16.69 20.50
N GLY A 294 -21.80 16.53 19.75
CA GLY A 294 -21.05 15.28 19.71
C GLY A 294 -19.82 15.37 18.83
N ASN A 295 -19.10 14.26 18.77
CA ASN A 295 -17.91 14.11 17.95
C ASN A 295 -18.20 13.15 16.79
N PHE A 296 -17.43 13.25 15.73
CA PHE A 296 -17.34 12.24 14.69
C PHE A 296 -15.89 12.13 14.25
N THR A 297 -15.51 10.98 13.70
CA THR A 297 -14.14 10.72 13.28
C THR A 297 -14.11 10.06 11.92
N SER A 298 -13.00 10.20 11.21
CA SER A 298 -12.72 9.34 10.08
C SER A 298 -12.65 7.87 10.52
N PRO A 299 -12.86 6.92 9.59
CA PRO A 299 -12.63 5.50 9.86
C PRO A 299 -11.25 5.26 10.48
N ASN A 300 -11.21 4.36 11.46
CA ASN A 300 -10.00 3.92 12.15
C ASN A 300 -9.24 4.99 12.95
N TYR A 301 -9.73 6.21 13.09
CA TYR A 301 -9.05 7.25 13.87
C TYR A 301 -8.77 6.79 15.32
N PRO A 302 -7.57 7.06 15.90
CA PRO A 302 -6.46 7.86 15.38
C PRO A 302 -5.46 7.08 14.48
N GLY A 303 -5.81 5.86 14.10
CA GLY A 303 -5.11 5.06 13.10
C GLY A 303 -5.28 5.59 11.68
N LEU A 304 -4.72 4.86 10.71
CA LEU A 304 -4.78 5.23 9.29
C LEU A 304 -6.14 4.82 8.71
N TYR A 305 -6.79 5.74 8.00
CA TYR A 305 -8.03 5.43 7.31
C TYR A 305 -7.78 4.39 6.18
N PRO A 306 -8.75 3.51 5.91
CA PRO A 306 -8.65 2.53 4.82
C PRO A 306 -8.73 3.20 3.45
N HIS A 307 -7.95 2.73 2.48
CA HIS A 307 -8.01 3.19 1.10
C HIS A 307 -9.34 2.82 0.44
N ILE A 308 -9.74 3.59 -0.59
CA ILE A 308 -10.93 3.33 -1.43
C ILE A 308 -12.19 3.07 -0.56
N THR A 309 -12.39 3.92 0.44
CA THR A 309 -13.53 3.83 1.35
C THR A 309 -14.35 5.11 1.26
N GLU A 310 -15.60 4.97 0.84
CA GLU A 310 -16.59 6.05 0.87
C GLU A 310 -17.38 5.96 2.18
N CYS A 311 -17.45 7.05 2.93
CA CYS A 311 -18.20 7.14 4.17
C CYS A 311 -19.14 8.34 4.16
N HIS A 312 -20.36 8.14 4.66
CA HIS A 312 -21.37 9.18 4.75
C HIS A 312 -21.65 9.52 6.22
N PHE A 313 -21.60 10.82 6.55
CA PHE A 313 -21.94 11.34 7.88
C PHE A 313 -23.18 12.24 7.73
N LEU A 314 -24.32 11.81 8.28
CA LEU A 314 -25.60 12.49 8.14
C LEU A 314 -25.99 13.17 9.45
N PHE A 315 -26.23 14.47 9.41
CA PHE A 315 -26.57 15.26 10.58
C PHE A 315 -28.02 15.77 10.47
N TYR A 316 -28.82 15.51 11.49
CA TYR A 316 -30.24 15.84 11.55
C TYR A 316 -30.51 16.77 12.74
N GLY A 317 -30.83 18.03 12.44
CA GLY A 317 -31.31 19.02 13.41
C GLY A 317 -32.84 19.13 13.42
N ARG A 318 -33.42 19.60 14.52
CA ARG A 318 -34.85 19.93 14.62
C ARG A 318 -35.19 21.20 13.87
N GLN A 319 -36.48 21.47 13.73
CA GLN A 319 -36.97 22.72 13.14
C GLN A 319 -36.38 23.92 13.93
N HIS A 320 -35.68 24.82 13.22
CA HIS A 320 -34.95 25.98 13.75
C HIS A 320 -33.55 25.74 14.36
N GLU A 321 -33.02 24.51 14.29
CA GLU A 321 -31.61 24.25 14.63
C GLU A 321 -30.71 24.38 13.40
N VAL A 322 -29.46 24.80 13.61
CA VAL A 322 -28.42 24.87 12.58
C VAL A 322 -27.26 24.00 13.01
N ILE A 323 -26.79 23.14 12.11
CA ILE A 323 -25.65 22.26 12.36
C ILE A 323 -24.37 23.07 12.19
N GLN A 324 -23.53 23.07 13.23
CA GLN A 324 -22.19 23.65 13.20
C GLN A 324 -21.17 22.52 13.34
N ILE A 325 -20.23 22.45 12.39
CA ILE A 325 -19.14 21.46 12.37
C ILE A 325 -17.82 22.18 12.56
N THR A 326 -16.98 21.63 13.45
CA THR A 326 -15.62 22.08 13.70
C THR A 326 -14.68 20.88 13.66
N PHE A 327 -13.55 21.02 12.98
CA PHE A 327 -12.52 19.98 12.93
C PHE A 327 -11.39 20.35 13.89
N GLU A 328 -11.09 19.46 14.84
CA GLU A 328 -9.92 19.60 15.72
C GLU A 328 -8.63 19.18 15.01
N THR A 329 -8.72 18.14 14.18
CA THR A 329 -7.61 17.63 13.38
C THR A 329 -8.10 17.33 11.98
N PHE A 330 -7.31 17.71 10.96
CA PHE A 330 -7.59 17.41 9.56
C PHE A 330 -6.29 17.00 8.88
N ASP A 331 -6.20 15.72 8.49
CA ASP A 331 -5.02 15.11 7.88
C ASP A 331 -5.50 14.16 6.78
N VAL A 332 -5.52 14.67 5.55
CA VAL A 332 -5.90 13.96 4.33
C VAL A 332 -4.91 14.30 3.24
N GLU A 333 -4.69 13.37 2.31
CA GLU A 333 -3.77 13.58 1.20
C GLU A 333 -4.18 14.80 0.35
N GLY A 334 -3.20 15.60 -0.05
CA GLY A 334 -3.41 16.74 -0.96
C GLY A 334 -3.89 18.04 -0.31
N VAL A 335 -4.14 18.07 1.00
CA VAL A 335 -4.47 19.30 1.74
C VAL A 335 -3.26 19.72 2.59
N GLN A 336 -2.59 20.81 2.21
CA GLN A 336 -1.59 21.44 3.07
C GLN A 336 -2.31 22.37 4.06
N ASN A 337 -2.05 22.19 5.36
CA ASN A 337 -2.51 23.14 6.36
C ASN A 337 -1.75 24.47 6.16
N GLU A 338 -2.49 25.55 5.87
CA GLU A 338 -1.96 26.93 5.91
C GLU A 338 -1.70 27.39 7.36
#